data_AF-A0A139H329-F1
#
_entry.id   AF-A0A139H329-F1
#
_cell.length_a   1.000
_cell.length_b   1.000
_cell.length_c   1.000
_cell.angle_alpha   90.00
_cell.angle_beta   90.00
_cell.angle_gamma   90.00
#
_symmetry.space_group_name_H-M   'P 1'
#
loop_
_entity.id
_entity.type
_entity.pdbx_description
1 polymer ?
#
loop_
_entity_poly.entity_id
_entity_poly.type
_entity_poly.pdbx_seq_one_letter_code
_entity_poly.pdbx_strand_id
1 'polypeptide(L)'
;MKRFLQIPRAFRLQTSSSTVRAAYACRGFSSTIHHRQTVFQKFIEVDEMGKEKESKSSYQLKVPKGTKDWHGKDMVIRDKIFSTITEVFKRHGGVTIDTPVFELKEILAGKYGEDSKLIYDLADQGGELCSLRYDLTVPFARWLAMNSSVQSIKRYHIAKVYRRDQPAMTKGRMREFYQCDFDIAGAYDPMLPDAEIINIQVEVFEALGWNGRYTIKINHRKILDGIFQVCGVPEDKIRTISSAVDKLDKSPWSEVRREMTEEKGLNPEIADRIGEYVVLKGGEELLAKLQADAKLSANESAKKGLEDMALLFDYLKIYECMDRISFDMSLARGLDYYTGVIYEVVTEGSAPQTSEGQAILQEGKRASKPKKGPSTVDGEEDRSNDPTVGVGSVAAGGRYDNLVNMFSGKGQIPCVGISFGVERIFSITKQRLAEDAASAPIRTNEVDVYVMAFGSGLLKERMAVAKRLWKASIKAEFTWKAKPKLPQQFKLADQNGVPLAVILGEDELKDNKCKLKVNGLPDDHPQKGGVLIDMANLEEEVKRKITELNGTANITNGVSAVSV
;
A
#
# COMPACT_ATOMS: atom_id res chain seq x y z
N MET A 1 -50.63 27.31 -33.27
CA MET A 1 -49.51 28.08 -33.86
C MET A 1 -48.26 27.21 -33.74
N LYS A 2 -47.90 26.27 -34.64
CA LYS A 2 -47.47 26.31 -36.06
C LYS A 2 -46.26 27.21 -36.36
N ARG A 3 -45.07 26.58 -36.52
CA ARG A 3 -43.98 26.74 -37.52
C ARG A 3 -42.85 25.79 -37.04
N PHE A 4 -42.49 24.63 -37.62
CA PHE A 4 -42.27 24.12 -39.00
C PHE A 4 -41.17 24.86 -39.78
N LEU A 5 -40.03 24.17 -40.02
CA LEU A 5 -39.25 24.15 -41.27
C LEU A 5 -38.17 23.04 -41.11
N GLN A 6 -38.16 21.87 -41.77
CA GLN A 6 -38.15 21.42 -43.19
C GLN A 6 -36.77 20.87 -43.59
N ILE A 7 -36.74 19.56 -43.84
CA ILE A 7 -35.69 18.78 -44.51
C ILE A 7 -36.05 18.70 -46.00
N PRO A 8 -35.09 18.63 -46.95
CA PRO A 8 -35.34 18.04 -48.26
C PRO A 8 -34.60 16.71 -48.47
N ARG A 9 -35.30 15.81 -49.16
CA ARG A 9 -34.91 14.45 -49.56
C ARG A 9 -34.71 14.38 -51.07
N ALA A 10 -33.96 13.36 -51.48
CA ALA A 10 -34.10 12.51 -52.67
C ALA A 10 -33.38 12.91 -53.98
N PHE A 11 -32.66 11.95 -54.55
CA PHE A 11 -32.90 11.43 -55.90
C PHE A 11 -32.45 9.96 -56.02
N ARG A 12 -33.26 9.15 -56.72
CA ARG A 12 -33.13 7.70 -56.99
C ARG A 12 -33.48 7.52 -58.47
N LEU A 13 -32.78 6.66 -59.22
CA LEU A 13 -33.18 5.91 -60.45
C LEU A 13 -31.91 5.22 -61.01
N GLN A 14 -31.79 3.89 -61.02
CA GLN A 14 -32.28 2.87 -61.97
C GLN A 14 -31.31 2.52 -63.14
N THR A 15 -31.33 1.23 -63.47
CA THR A 15 -30.46 0.31 -64.23
C THR A 15 -30.50 0.39 -65.77
N SER A 16 -29.41 0.01 -66.47
CA SER A 16 -29.32 -0.94 -67.64
C SER A 16 -27.97 -0.78 -68.38
N SER A 17 -27.08 -1.78 -68.47
CA SER A 17 -26.91 -2.84 -69.51
C SER A 17 -26.18 -2.46 -70.82
N SER A 18 -25.13 -3.25 -71.14
CA SER A 18 -24.52 -3.63 -72.44
C SER A 18 -23.82 -2.54 -73.30
N THR A 19 -22.55 -2.67 -73.73
CA THR A 19 -22.08 -3.63 -74.77
C THR A 19 -20.54 -3.76 -74.81
N VAL A 20 -20.09 -4.91 -75.33
CA VAL A 20 -18.78 -5.58 -75.36
C VAL A 20 -17.87 -5.19 -76.55
N ARG A 21 -16.53 -5.21 -76.37
CA ARG A 21 -15.45 -5.82 -77.23
C ARG A 21 -14.06 -5.39 -76.70
N ALA A 22 -13.30 -6.22 -75.99
CA ALA A 22 -12.46 -7.37 -76.39
C ALA A 22 -11.16 -7.01 -77.16
N ALA A 23 -10.01 -7.10 -76.46
CA ALA A 23 -8.76 -7.70 -76.96
C ALA A 23 -7.71 -7.90 -75.82
N TYR A 24 -7.36 -9.17 -75.56
CA TYR A 24 -6.07 -9.80 -75.15
C TYR A 24 -4.96 -8.96 -74.46
N ALA A 25 -4.16 -9.42 -73.49
CA ALA A 25 -4.05 -10.63 -72.67
C ALA A 25 -2.94 -10.42 -71.60
N CYS A 26 -3.03 -11.13 -70.47
CA CYS A 26 -1.95 -11.60 -69.57
C CYS A 26 -1.07 -10.57 -68.82
N ARG A 27 -1.24 -10.43 -67.49
CA ARG A 27 -0.67 -11.28 -66.40
C ARG A 27 -1.21 -10.79 -65.05
N GLY A 28 -1.49 -11.75 -64.16
CA GLY A 28 -2.37 -11.59 -63.00
C GLY A 28 -1.79 -10.83 -61.80
N PHE A 29 -2.69 -10.14 -61.10
CA PHE A 29 -2.54 -9.74 -59.71
C PHE A 29 -3.65 -10.45 -58.91
N SER A 30 -3.25 -11.40 -58.06
CA SER A 30 -4.13 -12.02 -57.06
C SER A 30 -4.13 -11.13 -55.81
N SER A 31 -5.32 -10.69 -55.41
CA SER A 31 -5.58 -9.95 -54.19
C SER A 31 -5.48 -10.85 -52.96
N THR A 32 -4.55 -10.57 -52.05
CA THR A 32 -4.57 -11.10 -50.68
C THR A 32 -4.54 -9.95 -49.69
N ILE A 33 -5.59 -9.92 -48.86
CA ILE A 33 -5.87 -9.10 -47.69
C ILE A 33 -4.59 -8.76 -46.92
N HIS A 34 -4.25 -7.46 -46.85
CA HIS A 34 -3.14 -6.98 -46.03
C HIS A 34 -3.62 -6.68 -44.61
N HIS A 35 -3.12 -7.50 -43.70
CA HIS A 35 -3.01 -7.29 -42.27
C HIS A 35 -2.32 -5.93 -42.01
N ARG A 36 -2.97 -5.00 -41.29
CA ARG A 36 -2.29 -3.83 -40.74
C ARG A 36 -1.29 -4.31 -39.69
N GLN A 37 -0.02 -4.45 -40.07
CA GLN A 37 1.10 -4.52 -39.15
C GLN A 37 1.48 -3.11 -38.70
N THR A 38 1.54 -2.93 -37.40
CA THR A 38 2.09 -1.79 -36.68
C THR A 38 3.51 -1.49 -37.17
N VAL A 39 3.74 -0.32 -37.74
CA VAL A 39 5.08 0.14 -38.10
C VAL A 39 5.79 0.54 -36.81
N PHE A 40 6.66 -0.34 -36.29
CA PHE A 40 7.69 0.05 -35.33
C PHE A 40 8.79 0.78 -36.12
N GLN A 41 8.92 2.09 -35.89
CA GLN A 41 10.03 2.88 -36.42
C GLN A 41 11.33 2.38 -35.76
N LYS A 42 12.15 1.61 -36.49
CA LYS A 42 13.54 1.32 -36.08
C LYS A 42 14.32 2.63 -36.18
N PHE A 43 14.86 3.13 -35.06
CA PHE A 43 15.93 4.13 -35.09
C PHE A 43 17.20 3.42 -35.58
N ILE A 44 17.66 3.76 -36.78
CA ILE A 44 18.98 3.36 -37.29
C ILE A 44 19.91 4.55 -37.02
N GLU A 45 20.83 4.40 -36.07
CA GLU A 45 21.99 5.30 -35.97
C GLU A 45 23.01 4.88 -37.04
N VAL A 46 23.39 5.82 -37.89
CA VAL A 46 24.39 5.62 -38.94
C VAL A 46 25.69 6.28 -38.49
N ASP A 47 26.74 5.48 -38.30
CA ASP A 47 28.10 5.99 -38.04
C ASP A 47 28.68 6.60 -39.34
N GLU A 48 29.61 7.56 -39.23
CA GLU A 48 30.11 8.42 -40.35
C GLU A 48 30.78 7.67 -41.53
N MET A 49 30.81 6.33 -41.50
CA MET A 49 31.38 5.48 -42.56
C MET A 49 30.40 4.49 -43.19
N GLY A 50 29.08 4.68 -43.03
CA GLY A 50 28.08 3.99 -43.87
C GLY A 50 28.05 2.45 -43.76
N LYS A 51 28.46 1.88 -42.62
CA LYS A 51 28.26 0.46 -42.34
C LYS A 51 27.04 0.28 -41.43
N GLU A 52 26.05 -0.47 -41.92
CA GLU A 52 24.95 -0.97 -41.10
C GLU A 52 25.51 -1.90 -40.01
N LYS A 53 25.70 -1.37 -38.80
CA LYS A 53 25.76 -2.23 -37.61
C LYS A 53 24.32 -2.58 -37.27
N GLU A 54 23.92 -3.82 -37.50
CA GLU A 54 22.83 -4.41 -36.71
C GLU A 54 23.28 -4.38 -35.24
N SER A 55 22.99 -3.28 -34.55
CA SER A 55 23.04 -3.29 -33.11
C SER A 55 21.94 -4.28 -32.70
N LYS A 56 22.35 -5.47 -32.26
CA LYS A 56 21.49 -6.29 -31.43
C LYS A 56 21.21 -5.43 -30.20
N SER A 57 20.11 -4.67 -30.24
CA SER A 57 19.62 -3.91 -29.10
C SER A 57 19.25 -4.95 -28.04
N SER A 58 20.24 -5.31 -27.22
CA SER A 58 20.03 -6.14 -26.05
C SER A 58 19.29 -5.27 -25.04
N TYR A 59 17.97 -5.27 -25.11
CA TYR A 59 17.14 -4.58 -24.14
C TYR A 59 17.36 -5.21 -22.76
N GLN A 60 17.73 -4.38 -21.79
CA GLN A 60 17.76 -4.83 -20.40
C GLN A 60 16.32 -4.93 -19.90
N LEU A 61 15.82 -6.15 -19.73
CA LEU A 61 14.52 -6.39 -19.12
C LEU A 61 14.60 -6.10 -17.61
N LYS A 62 14.11 -4.92 -17.21
CA LYS A 62 13.98 -4.51 -15.81
C LYS A 62 12.80 -3.57 -15.63
N VAL A 63 12.25 -3.57 -14.42
CA VAL A 63 11.32 -2.53 -13.97
C VAL A 63 12.08 -1.23 -13.67
N PRO A 64 11.41 -0.06 -13.70
CA PRO A 64 12.01 1.19 -13.27
C PRO A 64 12.61 1.10 -11.85
N LYS A 65 13.71 1.82 -11.61
CA LYS A 65 14.36 1.85 -10.30
C LYS A 65 13.37 2.26 -9.21
N GLY A 66 13.38 1.53 -8.09
CA GLY A 66 12.50 1.79 -6.96
C GLY A 66 11.06 1.29 -7.16
N THR A 67 10.79 0.50 -8.20
CA THR A 67 9.49 -0.16 -8.45
C THR A 67 9.67 -1.68 -8.43
N LYS A 68 8.58 -2.44 -8.28
CA LYS A 68 8.61 -3.90 -8.19
C LYS A 68 7.31 -4.52 -8.70
N ASP A 69 7.43 -5.64 -9.42
CA ASP A 69 6.32 -6.53 -9.73
C ASP A 69 5.94 -7.40 -8.53
N TRP A 70 4.65 -7.46 -8.21
CA TRP A 70 4.13 -8.26 -7.11
C TRP A 70 3.56 -9.58 -7.65
N HIS A 71 3.95 -10.71 -7.07
CA HIS A 71 3.51 -12.03 -7.54
C HIS A 71 3.51 -13.09 -6.43
N GLY A 72 2.82 -14.21 -6.67
CA GLY A 72 2.84 -15.37 -5.79
C GLY A 72 2.37 -15.04 -4.36
N LYS A 73 3.11 -15.53 -3.36
CA LYS A 73 2.78 -15.34 -1.94
C LYS A 73 2.76 -13.87 -1.52
N ASP A 74 3.56 -13.02 -2.18
CA ASP A 74 3.61 -11.59 -1.86
C ASP A 74 2.27 -10.92 -2.14
N MET A 75 1.57 -11.29 -3.23
CA MET A 75 0.23 -10.76 -3.51
C MET A 75 -0.80 -11.19 -2.48
N VAL A 76 -0.77 -12.46 -2.05
CA VAL A 76 -1.73 -12.98 -1.06
C VAL A 76 -1.60 -12.28 0.29
N ILE A 77 -0.36 -12.08 0.76
CA ILE A 77 -0.11 -11.33 2.00
C ILE A 77 -0.61 -9.88 1.84
N ARG A 78 -0.33 -9.25 0.70
CA ARG A 78 -0.73 -7.86 0.44
C ARG A 78 -2.25 -7.70 0.38
N ASP A 79 -2.95 -8.60 -0.30
CA ASP A 79 -4.42 -8.60 -0.38
C ASP A 79 -5.05 -8.83 1.00
N LYS A 80 -4.43 -9.67 1.83
CA LYS A 80 -4.84 -9.83 3.23
C LYS A 80 -4.65 -8.54 4.04
N ILE A 81 -3.52 -7.86 3.89
CA ILE A 81 -3.28 -6.56 4.56
C ILE A 81 -4.34 -5.54 4.11
N PHE A 82 -4.58 -5.40 2.80
CA PHE A 82 -5.57 -4.46 2.28
C PHE A 82 -6.99 -4.77 2.77
N SER A 83 -7.40 -6.03 2.74
CA SER A 83 -8.73 -6.43 3.21
C SER A 83 -8.92 -6.15 4.70
N THR A 84 -7.94 -6.52 5.54
CA THR A 84 -7.98 -6.24 6.98
C THR A 84 -8.08 -4.73 7.26
N ILE A 85 -7.25 -3.90 6.61
CA ILE A 85 -7.31 -2.43 6.78
C ILE A 85 -8.67 -1.89 6.32
N THR A 86 -9.17 -2.35 5.17
CA THR A 86 -10.46 -1.91 4.61
C THR A 86 -11.64 -2.27 5.51
N GLU A 87 -11.60 -3.43 6.17
CA GLU A 87 -12.64 -3.86 7.12
C GLU A 87 -12.71 -2.93 8.33
N VAL A 88 -11.58 -2.51 8.88
CA VAL A 88 -11.53 -1.51 9.97
C VAL A 88 -12.05 -0.17 9.48
N PHE A 89 -11.61 0.32 8.32
CA PHE A 89 -12.09 1.59 7.76
C PHE A 89 -13.61 1.60 7.55
N LYS A 90 -14.18 0.50 7.06
CA LYS A 90 -15.64 0.36 6.91
C LYS A 90 -16.37 0.30 8.25
N ARG A 91 -15.79 -0.34 9.26
CA ARG A 91 -16.34 -0.38 10.63
C ARG A 91 -16.50 1.03 11.21
N HIS A 92 -15.58 1.93 10.90
CA HIS A 92 -15.63 3.35 11.29
C HIS A 92 -16.47 4.25 10.36
N GLY A 93 -17.23 3.64 9.44
CA GLY A 93 -18.12 4.36 8.53
C GLY A 93 -17.41 5.12 7.41
N GLY A 94 -16.15 4.79 7.13
CA GLY A 94 -15.40 5.39 6.04
C GLY A 94 -16.01 5.04 4.68
N VAL A 95 -16.25 6.04 3.84
CA VAL A 95 -16.62 5.85 2.43
C VAL A 95 -15.38 5.89 1.55
N THR A 96 -15.42 5.24 0.39
CA THR A 96 -14.29 5.27 -0.54
C THR A 96 -14.46 6.39 -1.56
N ILE A 97 -13.34 7.03 -1.91
CA ILE A 97 -13.22 7.85 -3.13
C ILE A 97 -12.01 7.35 -3.93
N ASP A 98 -11.90 7.78 -5.18
CA ASP A 98 -10.69 7.61 -5.98
C ASP A 98 -10.41 8.89 -6.77
N THR A 99 -9.13 9.18 -6.99
CA THR A 99 -8.67 10.35 -7.73
C THR A 99 -7.73 9.91 -8.86
N PRO A 100 -7.57 10.74 -9.91
CA PRO A 100 -6.58 10.47 -10.95
C PRO A 100 -5.16 10.26 -10.37
N VAL A 101 -4.35 9.49 -11.07
CA VAL A 101 -2.97 9.18 -10.66
C VAL A 101 -2.02 10.39 -10.79
N PHE A 102 -2.38 11.32 -11.68
CA PHE A 102 -1.70 12.61 -11.85
C PHE A 102 -2.67 13.75 -11.56
N GLU A 103 -2.13 14.82 -11.01
CA GLU A 103 -2.82 16.08 -10.76
C GLU A 103 -2.15 17.18 -11.61
N LEU A 104 -2.82 18.31 -11.79
CA LEU A 104 -2.18 19.50 -12.35
C LEU A 104 -0.96 19.86 -11.48
N LYS A 105 0.16 20.18 -12.11
CA LYS A 105 1.43 20.47 -11.41
C LYS A 105 1.28 21.58 -10.37
N GLU A 106 0.47 22.59 -10.67
CA GLU A 106 0.18 23.71 -9.76
C GLU A 106 -0.55 23.28 -8.48
N ILE A 107 -1.34 22.20 -8.52
CA ILE A 107 -2.06 21.68 -7.34
C ILE A 107 -1.09 21.12 -6.31
N LEU A 108 0.00 20.50 -6.78
CA LEU A 108 1.03 19.90 -5.93
C LEU A 108 2.13 20.89 -5.53
N ALA A 109 2.27 22.00 -6.25
CA ALA A 109 3.32 22.99 -6.01
C ALA A 109 3.18 23.68 -4.64
N GLY A 110 4.28 23.76 -3.90
CA GLY A 110 4.36 24.50 -2.63
C GLY A 110 3.61 23.87 -1.45
N LYS A 111 3.13 22.63 -1.57
CA LYS A 111 2.40 21.92 -0.49
C LYS A 111 3.29 21.06 0.39
N TYR A 112 4.46 20.67 -0.11
CA TYR A 112 5.32 19.66 0.50
C TYR A 112 6.67 20.20 0.98
N GLY A 113 6.85 21.52 1.08
CA GLY A 113 8.13 22.11 1.50
C GLY A 113 9.31 21.63 0.64
N GLU A 114 10.39 21.21 1.30
CA GLU A 114 11.60 20.67 0.66
C GLU A 114 11.34 19.41 -0.19
N ASP A 115 10.34 18.61 0.18
CA ASP A 115 9.99 17.34 -0.50
C ASP A 115 9.36 17.58 -1.89
N SER A 116 8.95 18.80 -2.22
CA SER A 116 8.39 19.15 -3.53
C SER A 116 9.35 18.81 -4.69
N LYS A 117 10.67 18.77 -4.43
CA LYS A 117 11.71 18.40 -5.42
C LYS A 117 11.65 16.93 -5.84
N LEU A 118 10.96 16.09 -5.07
CA LEU A 118 10.88 14.65 -5.27
C LEU A 118 9.66 14.22 -6.11
N ILE A 119 8.90 15.17 -6.65
CA ILE A 119 7.73 14.89 -7.48
C ILE A 119 8.16 14.41 -8.88
N TYR A 120 7.39 13.47 -9.43
CA TYR A 120 7.51 13.05 -10.83
C TYR A 120 6.65 13.94 -11.73
N ASP A 121 7.29 14.68 -12.63
CA ASP A 121 6.62 15.46 -13.66
C ASP A 121 6.41 14.63 -14.92
N LEU A 122 5.26 14.80 -15.57
CA LEU A 122 5.02 14.25 -16.91
C LEU A 122 5.70 15.13 -17.96
N ALA A 123 6.07 14.51 -19.09
CA ALA A 123 6.63 15.26 -20.21
C ALA A 123 5.59 16.24 -20.78
N ASP A 124 6.03 17.44 -21.14
CA ASP A 124 5.20 18.39 -21.87
C ASP A 124 4.95 17.87 -23.30
N GLN A 125 3.67 17.76 -23.65
CA GLN A 125 3.20 17.30 -24.95
C GLN A 125 2.26 18.32 -25.61
N GLY A 126 2.32 19.60 -25.20
CA GLY A 126 1.51 20.70 -25.73
C GLY A 126 0.15 20.86 -25.05
N GLY A 127 0.02 20.38 -23.80
CA GLY A 127 -1.21 20.42 -23.01
C GLY A 127 -0.99 20.92 -21.58
N GLU A 128 -1.82 20.47 -20.65
CA GLU A 128 -1.70 20.82 -19.23
C GLU A 128 -0.44 20.17 -18.61
N LEU A 129 0.27 20.94 -17.79
CA LEU A 129 1.42 20.42 -17.04
C LEU A 129 0.92 19.59 -15.86
N CYS A 130 1.21 18.31 -15.87
CA CYS A 130 0.77 17.35 -14.86
C CYS A 130 1.95 16.70 -14.14
N SER A 131 1.69 16.28 -12.92
CA SER A 131 2.65 15.58 -12.08
C SER A 131 1.96 14.40 -11.39
N LEU A 132 2.69 13.30 -11.17
CA LEU A 132 2.16 12.17 -10.40
C LEU A 132 1.94 12.59 -8.95
N ARG A 133 0.83 12.12 -8.35
CA ARG A 133 0.50 12.40 -6.96
C ARG A 133 1.59 11.89 -5.99
N TYR A 134 2.04 12.79 -5.10
CA TYR A 134 3.05 12.51 -4.09
C TYR A 134 2.46 11.80 -2.85
N ASP A 135 1.21 12.12 -2.54
CA ASP A 135 0.39 11.56 -1.48
C ASP A 135 -1.10 11.47 -1.90
N LEU A 136 -1.98 11.06 -0.98
CA LEU A 136 -3.44 11.07 -1.20
C LEU A 136 -4.14 12.24 -0.47
N THR A 137 -3.47 12.93 0.46
CA THR A 137 -4.01 14.06 1.22
C THR A 137 -4.28 15.29 0.36
N VAL A 138 -3.32 15.69 -0.49
CA VAL A 138 -3.49 16.87 -1.35
C VAL A 138 -4.57 16.65 -2.43
N PRO A 139 -4.61 15.49 -3.12
CA PRO A 139 -5.75 15.13 -3.97
C PRO A 139 -7.09 15.19 -3.25
N PHE A 140 -7.15 14.75 -1.98
CA PHE A 140 -8.38 14.83 -1.18
C PHE A 140 -8.77 16.27 -0.85
N ALA A 141 -7.82 17.12 -0.44
CA ALA A 141 -8.10 18.53 -0.17
C ALA A 141 -8.60 19.28 -1.42
N ARG A 142 -7.99 19.03 -2.58
CA ARG A 142 -8.49 19.52 -3.87
C ARG A 142 -9.90 18.98 -4.15
N TRP A 143 -10.17 17.70 -3.86
CA TRP A 143 -11.49 17.10 -4.06
C TRP A 143 -12.58 17.78 -3.24
N LEU A 144 -12.32 18.03 -1.96
CA LEU A 144 -13.23 18.79 -1.09
C LEU A 144 -13.47 20.20 -1.64
N ALA A 145 -12.41 20.90 -2.04
CA ALA A 145 -12.51 22.25 -2.58
C ALA A 145 -13.35 22.33 -3.87
N MET A 146 -13.23 21.34 -4.75
CA MET A 146 -14.04 21.25 -5.97
C MET A 146 -15.50 20.87 -5.68
N ASN A 147 -15.74 20.06 -4.65
CA ASN A 147 -17.07 19.56 -4.28
C ASN A 147 -17.64 20.34 -3.09
N SER A 148 -17.80 21.66 -3.26
CA SER A 148 -18.20 22.59 -2.17
C SER A 148 -19.50 22.25 -1.42
N SER A 149 -20.36 21.37 -1.94
CA SER A 149 -21.52 20.85 -1.21
C SER A 149 -21.14 19.88 -0.08
N VAL A 150 -19.94 19.31 -0.11
CA VAL A 150 -19.44 18.36 0.89
C VAL A 150 -18.66 19.12 1.96
N GLN A 151 -19.33 19.38 3.08
CA GLN A 151 -18.74 20.07 4.24
C GLN A 151 -18.27 19.10 5.34
N SER A 152 -18.71 17.84 5.25
CA SER A 152 -18.26 16.77 6.14
C SER A 152 -18.18 15.44 5.40
N ILE A 153 -17.15 14.66 5.68
CA ILE A 153 -16.96 13.31 5.13
C ILE A 153 -15.95 12.53 5.98
N LYS A 154 -16.24 11.25 6.23
CA LYS A 154 -15.25 10.26 6.67
C LYS A 154 -14.90 9.38 5.48
N ARG A 155 -13.66 9.43 5.00
CA ARG A 155 -13.27 8.70 3.80
C ARG A 155 -12.04 7.85 4.01
N TYR A 156 -11.93 6.78 3.24
CA TYR A 156 -10.66 6.10 3.02
C TYR A 156 -10.29 6.09 1.53
N HIS A 157 -8.99 6.03 1.25
CA HIS A 157 -8.45 5.92 -0.11
C HIS A 157 -7.22 5.00 -0.09
N ILE A 158 -7.25 3.93 -0.88
CA ILE A 158 -6.15 2.97 -0.98
C ILE A 158 -5.61 3.04 -2.40
N ALA A 159 -4.42 3.59 -2.55
CA ALA A 159 -3.88 3.92 -3.86
C ALA A 159 -2.35 4.00 -3.85
N LYS A 160 -1.76 3.81 -5.03
CA LYS A 160 -0.34 4.07 -5.26
C LYS A 160 -0.02 5.56 -5.26
N VAL A 161 1.16 5.89 -4.74
CA VAL A 161 1.77 7.23 -4.79
C VAL A 161 3.22 7.13 -5.26
N TYR A 162 3.78 8.27 -5.68
CA TYR A 162 5.03 8.32 -6.43
C TYR A 162 5.98 9.36 -5.84
N ARG A 163 7.16 8.91 -5.41
CA ARG A 163 8.20 9.78 -4.81
C ARG A 163 9.55 9.42 -5.40
N ARG A 164 10.31 10.40 -5.87
CA ARG A 164 11.68 10.21 -6.44
C ARG A 164 12.75 9.98 -5.37
N ASP A 165 12.36 9.36 -4.27
CA ASP A 165 13.22 9.13 -3.13
C ASP A 165 14.35 8.13 -3.45
N GLN A 166 15.38 8.06 -2.60
CA GLN A 166 16.42 7.03 -2.72
C GLN A 166 15.89 5.70 -2.17
N PRO A 167 15.77 4.65 -3.00
CA PRO A 167 15.14 3.41 -2.59
C PRO A 167 16.00 2.60 -1.60
N ALA A 168 15.31 1.92 -0.68
CA ALA A 168 15.82 0.84 0.16
C ALA A 168 14.77 -0.29 0.14
N MET A 169 14.82 -1.10 -0.93
CA MET A 169 13.71 -2.00 -1.32
C MET A 169 13.38 -3.05 -0.27
N THR A 170 14.39 -3.65 0.38
CA THR A 170 14.15 -4.67 1.44
C THR A 170 13.57 -4.07 2.71
N LYS A 171 13.63 -2.75 2.87
CA LYS A 171 13.10 -1.98 4.00
C LYS A 171 11.80 -1.26 3.66
N GLY A 172 11.20 -1.56 2.51
CA GLY A 172 9.92 -0.98 2.08
C GLY A 172 9.99 0.48 1.61
N ARG A 173 11.19 1.07 1.44
CA ARG A 173 11.35 2.41 0.86
C ARG A 173 11.46 2.30 -0.66
N MET A 174 10.35 2.62 -1.34
CA MET A 174 10.20 2.49 -2.78
C MET A 174 9.88 3.85 -3.42
N ARG A 175 9.94 3.93 -4.75
CA ARG A 175 9.54 5.11 -5.53
C ARG A 175 8.08 5.05 -5.99
N GLU A 176 7.56 3.85 -6.13
CA GLU A 176 6.13 3.56 -6.29
C GLU A 176 5.71 2.64 -5.15
N PHE A 177 4.72 3.04 -4.36
CA PHE A 177 4.21 2.26 -3.22
C PHE A 177 2.79 2.66 -2.88
N TYR A 178 2.07 1.85 -2.09
CA TYR A 178 0.72 2.15 -1.65
C TYR A 178 0.71 2.96 -0.36
N GLN A 179 -0.23 3.88 -0.34
CA GLN A 179 -0.76 4.45 0.88
C GLN A 179 -2.18 3.92 1.10
N CYS A 180 -2.53 3.66 2.35
CA CYS A 180 -3.91 3.47 2.78
C CYS A 180 -4.26 4.64 3.70
N ASP A 181 -5.02 5.59 3.20
CA ASP A 181 -5.35 6.81 3.94
C ASP A 181 -6.76 6.73 4.49
N PHE A 182 -6.97 7.20 5.72
CA PHE A 182 -8.28 7.44 6.31
C PHE A 182 -8.33 8.84 6.89
N ASP A 183 -9.36 9.60 6.53
CA ASP A 183 -9.48 11.01 6.86
C ASP A 183 -10.89 11.38 7.26
N ILE A 184 -10.99 12.23 8.29
CA ILE A 184 -12.23 12.83 8.78
C ILE A 184 -12.13 14.33 8.49
N ALA A 185 -13.01 14.82 7.63
CA ALA A 185 -13.14 16.23 7.29
C ALA A 185 -14.47 16.77 7.81
N GLY A 186 -14.44 17.97 8.41
CA GLY A 186 -15.61 18.66 8.95
C GLY A 186 -15.30 19.39 10.25
N ALA A 187 -16.20 20.32 10.61
CA ALA A 187 -16.14 21.01 11.90
C ALA A 187 -16.84 20.16 12.96
N TYR A 188 -16.10 19.78 14.00
CA TYR A 188 -16.55 18.92 15.10
C TYR A 188 -16.02 19.46 16.43
N ASP A 189 -16.52 18.92 17.54
CA ASP A 189 -15.99 19.22 18.86
C ASP A 189 -14.53 18.75 19.00
N PRO A 190 -13.72 19.44 19.81
CA PRO A 190 -12.28 19.22 19.87
C PRO A 190 -11.91 17.76 20.18
N MET A 191 -10.87 17.27 19.50
CA MET A 191 -10.19 15.99 19.73
C MET A 191 -11.02 14.71 19.53
N LEU A 192 -12.34 14.78 19.30
CA LEU A 192 -13.15 13.59 19.03
C LEU A 192 -12.70 12.85 17.74
N PRO A 193 -12.57 13.53 16.57
CA PRO A 193 -12.08 12.85 15.37
C PRO A 193 -10.62 12.39 15.51
N ASP A 194 -9.79 13.18 16.21
CA ASP A 194 -8.37 12.89 16.44
C ASP A 194 -8.20 11.58 17.24
N ALA A 195 -9.01 11.41 18.29
CA ALA A 195 -9.05 10.20 19.09
C ALA A 195 -9.55 8.99 18.28
N GLU A 196 -10.59 9.17 17.43
CA GLU A 196 -11.08 8.11 16.54
C GLU A 196 -9.98 7.65 15.56
N ILE A 197 -9.19 8.58 15.00
CA ILE A 197 -8.07 8.22 14.11
C ILE A 197 -6.99 7.42 14.85
N ILE A 198 -6.69 7.74 16.10
CA ILE A 198 -5.74 6.96 16.90
C ILE A 198 -6.30 5.57 17.21
N ASN A 199 -7.58 5.46 17.55
CA ASN A 199 -8.22 4.16 17.74
C ASN A 199 -8.18 3.31 16.46
N ILE A 200 -8.45 3.90 15.28
CA ILE A 200 -8.33 3.21 13.99
C ILE A 200 -6.91 2.64 13.78
N GLN A 201 -5.87 3.38 14.17
CA GLN A 201 -4.50 2.87 14.11
C GLN A 201 -4.33 1.61 14.93
N VAL A 202 -4.79 1.63 16.19
CA VAL A 202 -4.73 0.49 17.10
C VAL A 202 -5.49 -0.69 16.52
N GLU A 203 -6.75 -0.51 16.12
CA GLU A 203 -7.57 -1.57 15.53
C GLU A 203 -6.94 -2.19 14.28
N VAL A 204 -6.33 -1.39 13.41
CA VAL A 204 -5.61 -1.90 12.24
C VAL A 204 -4.42 -2.77 12.65
N PHE A 205 -3.56 -2.29 13.55
CA PHE A 205 -2.36 -3.05 13.94
C PHE A 205 -2.69 -4.30 14.76
N GLU A 206 -3.68 -4.25 15.65
CA GLU A 206 -4.16 -5.44 16.36
C GLU A 206 -4.81 -6.44 15.38
N ALA A 207 -5.62 -5.99 14.42
CA ALA A 207 -6.21 -6.88 13.40
C ALA A 207 -5.16 -7.49 12.45
N LEU A 208 -4.01 -6.85 12.28
CA LEU A 208 -2.84 -7.41 11.58
C LEU A 208 -1.98 -8.31 12.48
N GLY A 209 -2.35 -8.49 13.76
CA GLY A 209 -1.67 -9.36 14.72
C GLY A 209 -0.38 -8.77 15.29
N TRP A 210 -0.26 -7.44 15.40
CA TRP A 210 0.98 -6.81 15.87
C TRP A 210 1.10 -6.74 17.39
N ASN A 211 0.02 -6.97 18.15
CA ASN A 211 -0.06 -7.26 19.59
C ASN A 211 1.19 -6.88 20.41
N GLY A 212 1.29 -5.62 20.82
CA GLY A 212 2.36 -5.10 21.68
C GLY A 212 3.68 -4.76 20.98
N ARG A 213 3.77 -4.92 19.64
CA ARG A 213 5.03 -4.76 18.88
C ARG A 213 5.12 -3.45 18.10
N TYR A 214 4.41 -2.43 18.54
CA TYR A 214 4.45 -1.08 17.99
C TYR A 214 4.17 -0.04 19.06
N THR A 215 4.58 1.19 18.78
CA THR A 215 4.31 2.37 19.61
C THR A 215 3.79 3.48 18.72
N ILE A 216 2.72 4.15 19.15
CA ILE A 216 2.18 5.34 18.51
C ILE A 216 2.78 6.55 19.21
N LYS A 217 3.76 7.17 18.57
CA LYS A 217 4.28 8.47 19.01
C LYS A 217 3.26 9.54 18.68
N ILE A 218 2.95 10.41 19.63
CA ILE A 218 2.05 11.55 19.43
C ILE A 218 2.71 12.84 19.92
N ASN A 219 2.40 13.94 19.26
CA ASN A 219 2.78 15.29 19.66
C ASN A 219 1.74 16.29 19.11
N HIS A 220 1.89 17.58 19.41
CA HIS A 220 0.98 18.62 18.95
C HIS A 220 1.74 19.84 18.44
N ARG A 221 1.36 20.34 17.27
CA ARG A 221 2.14 21.39 16.58
C ARG A 221 2.23 22.70 17.38
N LYS A 222 1.12 23.11 18.00
CA LYS A 222 1.09 24.28 18.89
C LYS A 222 2.03 24.17 20.10
N ILE A 223 2.31 22.95 20.59
CA ILE A 223 3.26 22.73 21.69
C ILE A 223 4.68 22.98 21.17
N LEU A 224 5.03 22.43 20.02
CA LEU A 224 6.33 22.68 19.38
C LEU A 224 6.55 24.17 19.09
N ASP A 225 5.56 24.84 18.51
CA ASP A 225 5.63 26.28 18.23
C ASP A 225 5.82 27.08 19.53
N GLY A 226 5.09 26.72 20.59
CA GLY A 226 5.24 27.35 21.90
C GLY A 226 6.59 27.08 22.57
N ILE A 227 7.14 25.86 22.44
CA ILE A 227 8.51 25.55 22.89
C ILE A 227 9.51 26.47 22.17
N PHE A 228 9.43 26.58 20.85
CA PHE A 228 10.35 27.43 20.09
C PHE A 228 10.23 28.91 20.49
N GLN A 229 9.01 29.41 20.69
CA GLN A 229 8.78 30.78 21.16
C GLN A 229 9.36 31.02 22.57
N VAL A 230 9.12 30.11 23.51
CA VAL A 230 9.63 30.18 24.90
C VAL A 230 11.15 30.07 24.95
N CYS A 231 11.75 29.24 24.10
CA CYS A 231 13.20 29.11 24.00
C CYS A 231 13.86 30.33 23.32
N GLY A 232 13.08 31.17 22.61
CA GLY A 232 13.55 32.40 21.96
C GLY A 232 13.96 32.22 20.49
N VAL A 233 13.45 31.20 19.81
CA VAL A 233 13.71 30.99 18.38
C VAL A 233 13.11 32.14 17.56
N PRO A 234 13.89 32.80 16.68
CA PRO A 234 13.36 33.81 15.77
C PRO A 234 12.25 33.26 14.86
N GLU A 235 11.20 34.05 14.64
CA GLU A 235 10.00 33.63 13.90
C GLU A 235 10.32 33.13 12.48
N ASP A 236 11.25 33.79 11.80
CA ASP A 236 11.74 33.43 10.47
C ASP A 236 12.52 32.09 10.43
N LYS A 237 12.97 31.60 11.59
CA LYS A 237 13.73 30.36 11.73
C LYS A 237 12.92 29.18 12.25
N ILE A 238 11.70 29.39 12.77
CA ILE A 238 10.89 28.34 13.41
C ILE A 238 10.77 27.07 12.53
N ARG A 239 10.46 27.25 11.25
CA ARG A 239 10.30 26.12 10.30
C ARG A 239 11.61 25.37 10.09
N THR A 240 12.69 26.12 9.84
CA THR A 240 14.03 25.57 9.62
C THR A 240 14.53 24.83 10.86
N ILE A 241 14.28 25.36 12.07
CA ILE A 241 14.63 24.69 13.33
C ILE A 241 13.77 23.45 13.59
N SER A 242 12.46 23.53 13.33
CA SER A 242 11.60 22.34 13.42
C SER A 242 12.07 21.20 12.51
N SER A 243 12.57 21.51 11.32
CA SER A 243 13.15 20.52 10.40
C SER A 243 14.42 19.86 10.97
N ALA A 244 15.21 20.57 11.78
CA ALA A 244 16.35 19.96 12.47
C ALA A 244 15.88 19.03 13.59
N VAL A 245 14.91 19.47 14.40
CA VAL A 245 14.34 18.68 15.50
C VAL A 245 13.74 17.36 15.00
N ASP A 246 13.11 17.35 13.82
CA ASP A 246 12.55 16.14 13.21
C ASP A 246 13.60 15.03 13.03
N LYS A 247 14.87 15.39 12.85
CA LYS A 247 15.97 14.43 12.67
C LYS A 247 16.36 13.72 13.95
N LEU A 248 15.84 14.10 15.13
CA LEU A 248 16.08 13.40 16.39
C LEU A 248 15.58 11.95 16.39
N ASP A 249 14.70 11.59 15.45
CA ASP A 249 14.28 10.21 15.24
C ASP A 249 15.40 9.30 14.70
N LYS A 250 16.43 9.88 14.07
CA LYS A 250 17.52 9.18 13.39
C LYS A 250 18.92 9.59 13.85
N SER A 251 19.05 10.79 14.40
CA SER A 251 20.33 11.41 14.76
C SER A 251 20.35 11.74 16.25
N PRO A 252 21.51 11.61 16.92
CA PRO A 252 21.67 12.01 18.31
C PRO A 252 21.50 13.52 18.47
N TRP A 253 21.13 13.95 19.67
CA TRP A 253 20.98 15.38 20.02
C TRP A 253 22.20 16.22 19.64
N SER A 254 23.42 15.69 19.82
CA SER A 254 24.66 16.40 19.48
C SER A 254 24.73 16.79 18.00
N GLU A 255 24.26 15.93 17.09
CA GLU A 255 24.23 16.20 15.65
C GLU A 255 23.14 17.21 15.30
N VAL A 256 21.94 17.05 15.88
CA VAL A 256 20.82 17.97 15.65
C VAL A 256 21.13 19.37 16.19
N ARG A 257 21.75 19.46 17.37
CA ARG A 257 22.24 20.72 17.94
C ARG A 257 23.24 21.38 17.00
N ARG A 258 24.21 20.60 16.49
CA ARG A 258 25.23 21.09 15.56
C ARG A 258 24.60 21.66 14.30
N GLU A 259 23.63 20.98 13.70
CA GLU A 259 22.89 21.47 12.54
C GLU A 259 22.15 22.79 12.87
N MET A 260 21.47 22.87 14.01
CA MET A 260 20.76 24.09 14.42
C MET A 260 21.72 25.28 14.54
N THR A 261 22.90 25.08 15.11
CA THR A 261 23.84 26.17 15.40
C THR A 261 24.75 26.51 14.22
N GLU A 262 25.36 25.51 13.58
CA GLU A 262 26.39 25.69 12.55
C GLU A 262 25.78 25.89 11.15
N GLU A 263 24.71 25.18 10.82
CA GLU A 263 24.12 25.22 9.48
C GLU A 263 22.94 26.20 9.40
N LYS A 264 22.12 26.24 10.45
CA LYS A 264 20.90 27.08 10.51
C LYS A 264 21.11 28.39 11.28
N GLY A 265 22.30 28.59 11.86
CA GLY A 265 22.72 29.82 12.50
C GLY A 265 21.87 30.20 13.72
N LEU A 266 21.38 29.21 14.48
CA LEU A 266 20.71 29.44 15.75
C LEU A 266 21.75 29.70 16.84
N ASN A 267 21.44 30.61 17.76
CA ASN A 267 22.30 30.83 18.92
C ASN A 267 22.39 29.53 19.77
N PRO A 268 23.60 29.10 20.20
CA PRO A 268 23.79 27.86 20.94
C PRO A 268 23.00 27.75 22.24
N GLU A 269 22.84 28.84 22.99
CA GLU A 269 22.06 28.86 24.23
C GLU A 269 20.56 28.67 23.97
N ILE A 270 20.04 29.14 22.83
CA ILE A 270 18.67 28.82 22.39
C ILE A 270 18.57 27.33 22.06
N ALA A 271 19.53 26.78 21.33
CA ALA A 271 19.55 25.37 20.98
C ALA A 271 19.57 24.47 22.23
N ASP A 272 20.37 24.82 23.24
CA ASP A 272 20.43 24.07 24.50
C ASP A 272 19.09 24.09 25.25
N ARG A 273 18.40 25.24 25.30
CA ARG A 273 17.04 25.32 25.88
C ARG A 273 16.02 24.46 25.12
N ILE A 274 16.11 24.39 23.79
CA ILE A 274 15.24 23.49 23.00
C ILE A 274 15.51 22.04 23.43
N GLY A 275 16.77 21.68 23.61
CA GLY A 275 17.22 20.36 24.04
C GLY A 275 16.59 19.88 25.33
N GLU A 276 16.35 20.78 26.30
CA GLU A 276 15.68 20.46 27.57
C GLU A 276 14.25 19.93 27.38
N TYR A 277 13.58 20.33 26.29
CA TYR A 277 12.21 19.91 25.97
C TYR A 277 12.16 18.76 24.98
N VAL A 278 12.87 18.83 23.86
CA VAL A 278 12.67 17.91 22.72
C VAL A 278 13.17 16.49 22.97
N VAL A 279 13.97 16.27 24.03
CA VAL A 279 14.39 14.93 24.46
C VAL A 279 13.37 14.24 25.37
N LEU A 280 12.33 14.95 25.80
CA LEU A 280 11.30 14.42 26.70
C LEU A 280 10.31 13.53 25.94
N LYS A 281 10.06 12.36 26.52
CA LYS A 281 9.03 11.41 26.08
C LYS A 281 8.40 10.73 27.29
N GLY A 282 7.12 10.37 27.21
CA GLY A 282 6.37 9.77 28.31
C GLY A 282 4.89 9.60 28.00
N GLY A 283 4.06 9.50 29.03
CA GLY A 283 2.60 9.47 28.95
C GLY A 283 1.98 10.64 29.72
N GLU A 284 1.00 10.34 30.57
CA GLU A 284 0.27 11.33 31.38
C GLU A 284 1.18 12.14 32.30
N GLU A 285 2.23 11.51 32.82
CA GLU A 285 3.21 12.15 33.69
C GLU A 285 3.99 13.24 32.97
N LEU A 286 4.30 13.06 31.67
CA LEU A 286 4.93 14.09 30.87
C LEU A 286 3.96 15.24 30.58
N LEU A 287 2.70 14.93 30.26
CA LEU A 287 1.69 15.97 30.07
C LEU A 287 1.54 16.83 31.33
N ALA A 288 1.41 16.21 32.51
CA ALA A 288 1.33 16.91 33.78
C ALA A 288 2.59 17.76 34.05
N LYS A 289 3.77 17.23 33.74
CA LYS A 289 5.04 17.97 33.86
C LYS A 289 5.06 19.23 32.98
N LEU A 290 4.60 19.14 31.73
CA LEU A 290 4.57 20.28 30.81
C LEU A 290 3.49 21.30 31.18
N GLN A 291 2.33 20.85 31.70
CA GLN A 291 1.29 21.73 32.25
C GLN A 291 1.75 22.46 33.52
N ALA A 292 2.69 21.88 34.29
CA ALA A 292 3.29 22.54 35.44
C ALA A 292 4.41 23.52 35.07
N ASP A 293 4.93 23.49 33.83
CA ASP A 293 5.93 24.44 33.37
C ASP A 293 5.29 25.83 33.16
N ALA A 294 5.68 26.77 34.01
CA ALA A 294 5.15 28.13 34.00
C ALA A 294 5.43 28.89 32.69
N LYS A 295 6.56 28.62 32.01
CA LYS A 295 6.90 29.30 30.76
C LYS A 295 6.04 28.79 29.61
N LEU A 296 5.87 27.47 29.51
CA LEU A 296 5.00 26.87 28.49
C LEU A 296 3.53 27.21 28.73
N SER A 297 3.07 27.15 29.98
CA SER A 297 1.67 27.44 30.32
C SER A 297 1.29 28.91 30.18
N ALA A 298 2.27 29.82 30.24
CA ALA A 298 2.07 31.23 29.92
C ALA A 298 2.03 31.53 28.41
N ASN A 299 2.55 30.61 27.57
CA ASN A 299 2.51 30.75 26.12
C ASN A 299 1.15 30.26 25.58
N GLU A 300 0.40 31.13 24.88
CA GLU A 300 -0.95 30.82 24.41
C GLU A 300 -1.02 29.60 23.48
N SER A 301 -0.02 29.45 22.60
CA SER A 301 0.05 28.32 21.67
C SER A 301 0.28 27.01 22.43
N ALA A 302 1.33 26.94 23.26
CA ALA A 302 1.63 25.75 24.04
C ALA A 302 0.48 25.39 24.98
N LYS A 303 -0.11 26.36 25.67
CA LYS A 303 -1.25 26.14 26.56
C LYS A 303 -2.42 25.47 25.83
N LYS A 304 -2.82 26.01 24.67
CA LYS A 304 -3.91 25.41 23.87
C LYS A 304 -3.57 23.99 23.42
N GLY A 305 -2.32 23.75 23.00
CA GLY A 305 -1.86 22.41 22.63
C GLY A 305 -1.90 21.44 23.81
N LEU A 306 -1.51 21.87 25.02
CA LEU A 306 -1.56 21.04 26.22
C LEU A 306 -3.00 20.74 26.67
N GLU A 307 -3.92 21.69 26.52
CA GLU A 307 -5.36 21.48 26.74
C GLU A 307 -5.94 20.47 25.75
N ASP A 308 -5.61 20.60 24.45
CA ASP A 308 -6.00 19.65 23.40
C ASP A 308 -5.46 18.23 23.73
N MET A 309 -4.20 18.10 24.16
CA MET A 309 -3.61 16.81 24.52
C MET A 309 -4.23 16.19 25.78
N ALA A 310 -4.62 16.99 26.78
CA ALA A 310 -5.32 16.49 27.96
C ALA A 310 -6.67 15.89 27.60
N LEU A 311 -7.45 16.59 26.78
CA LEU A 311 -8.73 16.09 26.29
C LEU A 311 -8.57 14.82 25.45
N LEU A 312 -7.54 14.79 24.59
CA LEU A 312 -7.22 13.60 23.80
C LEU A 312 -6.93 12.40 24.71
N PHE A 313 -6.12 12.56 25.76
CA PHE A 313 -5.77 11.46 26.67
C PHE A 313 -7.01 10.88 27.35
N ASP A 314 -7.95 11.73 27.76
CA ASP A 314 -9.21 11.26 28.35
C ASP A 314 -10.03 10.42 27.36
N TYR A 315 -10.07 10.79 26.08
CA TYR A 315 -10.72 9.97 25.05
C TYR A 315 -9.96 8.68 24.74
N LEU A 316 -8.63 8.72 24.72
CA LEU A 316 -7.81 7.52 24.48
C LEU A 316 -7.89 6.51 25.63
N LYS A 317 -8.19 6.95 26.86
CA LYS A 317 -8.53 6.04 27.97
C LYS A 317 -9.85 5.31 27.72
N ILE A 318 -10.86 5.99 27.17
CA ILE A 318 -12.16 5.37 26.82
C ILE A 318 -11.97 4.33 25.71
N TYR A 319 -11.09 4.60 24.74
CA TYR A 319 -10.72 3.63 23.70
C TYR A 319 -9.70 2.58 24.15
N GLU A 320 -9.27 2.61 25.42
CA GLU A 320 -8.34 1.62 26.00
C GLU A 320 -7.01 1.47 25.23
N CYS A 321 -6.49 2.56 24.66
CA CYS A 321 -5.28 2.51 23.83
C CYS A 321 -4.06 3.22 24.42
N MET A 322 -4.16 3.74 25.65
CA MET A 322 -3.09 4.51 26.30
C MET A 322 -1.78 3.72 26.46
N ASP A 323 -1.85 2.39 26.56
CA ASP A 323 -0.68 1.50 26.64
C ASP A 323 0.19 1.51 25.38
N ARG A 324 -0.36 1.97 24.25
CA ARG A 324 0.36 2.07 22.96
C ARG A 324 0.88 3.47 22.66
N ILE A 325 0.58 4.45 23.50
CA ILE A 325 0.88 5.86 23.26
C ILE A 325 2.22 6.26 23.87
N SER A 326 3.02 7.01 23.12
CA SER A 326 4.19 7.73 23.61
C SER A 326 4.05 9.20 23.23
N PHE A 327 3.79 10.07 24.21
CA PHE A 327 3.87 11.51 24.02
C PHE A 327 5.34 11.92 23.91
N ASP A 328 5.76 12.34 22.73
CA ASP A 328 7.19 12.44 22.37
C ASP A 328 7.48 13.81 21.75
N MET A 329 8.25 14.64 22.47
CA MET A 329 8.57 16.01 22.05
C MET A 329 9.57 16.06 20.89
N SER A 330 10.24 14.95 20.58
CA SER A 330 11.11 14.85 19.40
C SER A 330 10.32 14.69 18.11
N LEU A 331 9.05 14.27 18.19
CA LEU A 331 8.18 14.13 17.03
C LEU A 331 7.79 15.53 16.52
N ALA A 332 8.60 16.08 15.61
CA ALA A 332 8.33 17.31 14.89
C ALA A 332 7.97 17.06 13.42
N ARG A 333 7.76 15.78 13.08
CA ARG A 333 7.57 15.26 11.74
C ARG A 333 6.28 15.75 11.11
N GLY A 334 6.38 16.15 9.85
CA GLY A 334 5.21 16.40 9.06
C GLY A 334 5.44 17.28 7.86
N LEU A 335 4.63 17.05 6.84
CA LEU A 335 4.44 18.00 5.76
C LEU A 335 3.98 19.32 6.37
N ASP A 336 4.40 20.45 5.79
CA ASP A 336 4.25 21.78 6.38
C ASP A 336 2.81 22.20 6.74
N TYR A 337 1.83 21.42 6.29
CA TYR A 337 0.40 21.65 6.42
C TYR A 337 -0.24 21.21 7.75
N TYR A 338 0.43 20.49 8.66
CA TYR A 338 -0.19 20.12 9.94
C TYR A 338 -0.35 21.31 10.88
N THR A 339 -1.47 21.36 11.59
CA THR A 339 -1.91 22.47 12.45
C THR A 339 -2.21 22.05 13.89
N GLY A 340 -2.37 20.75 14.15
CA GLY A 340 -2.80 20.21 15.44
C GLY A 340 -1.96 19.02 15.89
N VAL A 341 -2.63 17.95 16.34
CA VAL A 341 -1.98 16.69 16.69
C VAL A 341 -1.22 16.13 15.48
N ILE A 342 -0.08 15.50 15.76
CA ILE A 342 0.73 14.74 14.81
C ILE A 342 1.06 13.40 15.45
N TYR A 343 1.11 12.35 14.65
CA TYR A 343 1.40 11.00 15.13
C TYR A 343 2.17 10.17 14.12
N GLU A 344 2.96 9.25 14.66
CA GLU A 344 3.79 8.34 13.91
C GLU A 344 3.84 6.98 14.62
N VAL A 345 3.61 5.91 13.86
CA VAL A 345 3.68 4.55 14.38
C VAL A 345 5.03 3.94 14.06
N VAL A 346 5.74 3.53 15.10
CA VAL A 346 7.07 2.95 15.04
C VAL A 346 7.11 1.54 15.59
N THR A 347 8.12 0.79 15.17
CA THR A 347 8.48 -0.55 15.68
C THR A 347 9.94 -0.55 16.11
N GLU A 348 10.39 -1.63 16.76
CA GLU A 348 11.80 -1.82 17.14
C GLU A 348 12.77 -1.63 15.94
N GLY A 349 12.35 -2.01 14.73
CA GLY A 349 13.15 -1.85 13.50
C GLY A 349 12.99 -0.52 12.78
N SER A 350 12.20 0.43 13.30
CA SER A 350 11.91 1.69 12.60
C SER A 350 13.09 2.66 12.62
N ALA A 351 13.90 2.67 13.68
CA ALA A 351 15.10 3.49 13.77
C ALA A 351 16.32 2.82 13.09
N PRO A 352 17.33 3.58 12.63
CA PRO A 352 18.63 3.03 12.24
C PRO A 352 19.25 2.22 13.38
N GLN A 353 19.99 1.14 13.05
CA GLN A 353 20.80 0.48 14.06
C GLN A 353 22.01 1.36 14.37
N THR A 354 21.93 2.15 15.45
CA THR A 354 23.06 2.94 15.94
C THR A 354 24.21 2.01 16.35
N SER A 355 25.44 2.55 16.36
CA SER A 355 26.65 1.84 16.77
C SER A 355 26.56 1.22 18.18
N GLU A 356 25.70 1.74 19.06
CA GLU A 356 25.45 1.20 20.39
C GLU A 356 24.60 -0.10 20.36
N GLY A 357 23.64 -0.20 19.42
CA GLY A 357 22.84 -1.42 19.22
C GLY A 357 23.62 -2.59 18.61
N GLN A 358 24.73 -2.30 17.91
CA GLN A 358 25.61 -3.33 17.35
C GLN A 358 26.41 -4.09 18.41
N ALA A 359 26.67 -3.49 19.58
CA ALA A 359 27.43 -4.12 20.66
C ALA A 359 26.63 -5.25 21.34
N ILE A 360 25.30 -5.13 21.40
CA ILE A 360 24.42 -6.08 22.13
C ILE A 360 24.14 -7.35 21.31
N LEU A 361 24.20 -7.27 19.96
CA LEU A 361 23.90 -8.40 19.07
C LEU A 361 25.14 -9.17 18.57
N GLN A 362 26.36 -8.67 18.85
CA GLN A 362 27.61 -9.31 18.41
C GLN A 362 28.10 -10.44 19.32
N GLU A 363 27.48 -10.72 20.46
CA GLU A 363 27.84 -11.89 21.28
C GLU A 363 27.41 -13.24 20.64
N GLY A 364 26.62 -13.23 19.56
CA GLY A 364 26.01 -14.45 19.02
C GLY A 364 26.45 -14.96 17.64
N LYS A 365 27.15 -14.19 16.79
CA LYS A 365 27.40 -14.62 15.40
C LYS A 365 28.81 -14.27 14.90
N ARG A 366 29.56 -15.32 14.51
CA ARG A 366 30.90 -15.22 13.90
C ARG A 366 30.88 -14.34 12.65
N ALA A 367 31.78 -13.36 12.63
CA ALA A 367 31.93 -12.36 11.59
C ALA A 367 32.34 -12.95 10.22
N SER A 368 31.58 -12.62 9.17
CA SER A 368 32.05 -12.67 7.79
C SER A 368 32.47 -11.25 7.36
N LYS A 369 33.75 -11.07 7.01
CA LYS A 369 34.34 -9.79 6.59
C LYS A 369 33.62 -9.19 5.36
N PRO A 370 33.28 -7.89 5.35
CA PRO A 370 32.79 -7.23 4.13
C PRO A 370 33.95 -6.97 3.16
N LYS A 371 33.73 -7.30 1.87
CA LYS A 371 34.64 -6.93 0.78
C LYS A 371 34.46 -5.45 0.45
N LYS A 372 35.52 -4.64 0.62
CA LYS A 372 35.61 -3.28 0.07
C LYS A 372 35.95 -3.36 -1.42
N GLY A 373 35.01 -2.99 -2.29
CA GLY A 373 35.28 -2.60 -3.67
C GLY A 373 35.43 -1.07 -3.78
N PRO A 374 36.16 -0.54 -4.77
CA PRO A 374 36.40 0.89 -4.90
C PRO A 374 35.11 1.65 -5.28
N SER A 375 34.87 2.75 -4.59
CA SER A 375 33.74 3.65 -4.75
C SER A 375 33.95 4.58 -5.95
N THR A 376 33.30 4.28 -7.07
CA THR A 376 33.08 5.24 -8.17
C THR A 376 31.80 4.87 -8.93
N VAL A 377 30.62 5.27 -8.44
CA VAL A 377 29.43 5.68 -9.21
C VAL A 377 28.54 6.48 -8.24
N ASP A 378 27.99 7.59 -8.72
CA ASP A 378 27.06 8.50 -8.04
C ASP A 378 25.97 7.79 -7.23
N GLY A 379 25.41 8.46 -6.21
CA GLY A 379 24.45 7.98 -5.19
C GLY A 379 23.18 7.27 -5.68
N GLU A 380 23.32 6.23 -6.49
CA GLU A 380 22.30 5.56 -7.28
C GLU A 380 22.06 4.11 -6.85
N GLU A 381 22.76 3.60 -5.84
CA GLU A 381 22.58 2.23 -5.36
C GLU A 381 21.42 2.08 -4.37
N ASP A 382 20.80 0.89 -4.36
CA ASP A 382 19.76 0.48 -3.41
C ASP A 382 20.36 0.39 -2.00
N ARG A 383 19.84 1.17 -1.06
CA ARG A 383 20.35 1.28 0.32
C ARG A 383 19.80 0.20 1.27
N SER A 384 19.24 -0.88 0.73
CA SER A 384 18.74 -2.04 1.50
C SER A 384 19.75 -2.57 2.53
N ASN A 385 21.04 -2.63 2.17
CA ASN A 385 22.10 -3.14 3.05
C ASN A 385 22.75 -2.07 3.93
N ASP A 386 22.29 -0.82 3.86
CA ASP A 386 22.87 0.29 4.62
C ASP A 386 22.36 0.27 6.07
N PRO A 387 23.22 0.02 7.08
CA PRO A 387 22.79 -0.05 8.48
C PRO A 387 22.30 1.29 9.04
N THR A 388 22.60 2.40 8.36
CA THR A 388 22.12 3.75 8.72
C THR A 388 20.67 3.99 8.30
N VAL A 389 20.05 3.06 7.58
CA VAL A 389 18.66 3.15 7.13
C VAL A 389 17.80 2.19 7.96
N GLY A 390 16.93 2.70 8.82
CA GLY A 390 15.89 1.91 9.49
C GLY A 390 14.75 1.52 8.54
N VAL A 391 13.81 0.69 9.00
CA VAL A 391 12.57 0.42 8.25
C VAL A 391 11.72 1.68 8.11
N GLY A 392 11.87 2.64 9.03
CA GLY A 392 11.04 3.83 9.13
C GLY A 392 9.69 3.54 9.78
N SER A 393 8.87 4.56 9.94
CA SER A 393 7.52 4.43 10.49
C SER A 393 6.58 3.67 9.57
N VAL A 394 5.63 2.94 10.16
CA VAL A 394 4.70 2.09 9.44
C VAL A 394 3.35 2.78 9.17
N ALA A 395 3.05 3.84 9.91
CA ALA A 395 1.93 4.73 9.65
C ALA A 395 2.26 6.13 10.21
N ALA A 396 1.68 7.18 9.62
CA ALA A 396 1.85 8.55 10.09
C ALA A 396 0.67 9.43 9.66
N GLY A 397 0.40 10.48 10.43
CA GLY A 397 -0.70 11.41 10.14
C GLY A 397 -0.79 12.55 11.13
N GLY A 398 -1.90 13.27 11.07
CA GLY A 398 -2.17 14.40 11.96
C GLY A 398 -3.34 15.26 11.49
N ARG A 399 -3.56 16.36 12.20
CA ARG A 399 -4.58 17.38 11.91
C ARG A 399 -4.03 18.48 11.01
N TYR A 400 -4.76 18.84 9.95
CA TYR A 400 -4.32 19.75 8.88
C TYR A 400 -5.44 20.70 8.43
N ASP A 401 -5.88 21.59 9.31
CA ASP A 401 -7.13 22.36 9.12
C ASP A 401 -7.09 23.40 7.99
N ASN A 402 -5.89 23.73 7.48
CA ASN A 402 -5.71 24.81 6.51
C ASN A 402 -5.61 24.34 5.06
N LEU A 403 -5.40 23.04 4.82
CA LEU A 403 -5.02 22.54 3.49
C LEU A 403 -6.12 22.73 2.45
N VAL A 404 -7.38 22.47 2.81
CA VAL A 404 -8.53 22.64 1.91
C VAL A 404 -8.73 24.10 1.51
N ASN A 405 -8.54 25.02 2.46
CA ASN A 405 -8.72 26.45 2.23
C ASN A 405 -7.70 27.02 1.24
N MET A 406 -6.53 26.38 1.10
CA MET A 406 -5.55 26.76 0.07
C MET A 406 -6.09 26.59 -1.37
N PHE A 407 -7.21 25.89 -1.57
CA PHE A 407 -7.82 25.65 -2.88
C PHE A 407 -9.17 26.33 -3.08
N SER A 408 -10.01 26.46 -2.04
CA SER A 408 -11.40 26.90 -2.22
C SER A 408 -11.64 28.38 -1.92
N GLY A 409 -10.82 29.03 -1.08
CA GLY A 409 -11.00 30.42 -0.61
C GLY A 409 -12.37 30.70 0.06
N LYS A 410 -13.21 29.68 0.27
CA LYS A 410 -14.64 29.80 0.59
C LYS A 410 -15.01 29.30 1.98
N GLY A 411 -14.01 28.99 2.81
CA GLY A 411 -14.21 28.52 4.18
C GLY A 411 -13.23 27.43 4.56
N GLN A 412 -12.95 27.35 5.86
CA GLN A 412 -12.07 26.34 6.42
C GLN A 412 -12.84 25.04 6.62
N ILE A 413 -12.33 23.93 6.07
CA ILE A 413 -12.80 22.57 6.37
C ILE A 413 -11.69 21.91 7.18
N PRO A 414 -11.83 21.80 8.51
CA PRO A 414 -10.88 21.10 9.37
C PRO A 414 -10.78 19.63 8.96
N CYS A 415 -9.56 19.09 9.01
CA CYS A 415 -9.31 17.70 8.62
C CYS A 415 -8.30 17.05 9.57
N VAL A 416 -8.49 15.77 9.85
CA VAL A 416 -7.52 14.92 10.53
C VAL A 416 -7.50 13.55 9.86
N GLY A 417 -6.33 12.92 9.75
CA GLY A 417 -6.24 11.63 9.09
C GLY A 417 -4.92 10.91 9.28
N ILE A 418 -4.86 9.68 8.79
CA ILE A 418 -3.75 8.74 8.94
C ILE A 418 -3.46 8.10 7.58
N SER A 419 -2.17 7.85 7.32
CA SER A 419 -1.70 7.06 6.20
C SER A 419 -0.91 5.84 6.68
N PHE A 420 -1.28 4.63 6.22
CA PHE A 420 -0.53 3.40 6.50
C PHE A 420 0.42 3.09 5.33
N GLY A 421 1.71 2.91 5.65
CA GLY A 421 2.76 2.54 4.70
C GLY A 421 2.76 1.03 4.46
N VAL A 422 1.95 0.58 3.51
CA VAL A 422 1.67 -0.85 3.28
C VAL A 422 2.93 -1.66 2.97
N GLU A 423 3.89 -1.10 2.24
CA GLU A 423 5.12 -1.79 1.86
C GLU A 423 6.00 -2.12 3.07
N ARG A 424 6.01 -1.26 4.10
CA ARG A 424 6.71 -1.53 5.36
C ARG A 424 5.96 -2.55 6.20
N ILE A 425 4.64 -2.40 6.32
CA ILE A 425 3.78 -3.36 7.01
C ILE A 425 3.93 -4.75 6.40
N PHE A 426 3.91 -4.84 5.06
CA PHE A 426 4.15 -6.05 4.29
C PHE A 426 5.51 -6.66 4.59
N SER A 427 6.59 -5.88 4.56
CA SER A 427 7.95 -6.37 4.75
C SER A 427 8.13 -6.96 6.16
N ILE A 428 7.62 -6.26 7.18
CA ILE A 428 7.64 -6.73 8.59
C ILE A 428 6.78 -7.98 8.75
N THR A 429 5.55 -7.98 8.19
CA THR A 429 4.63 -9.13 8.27
C THR A 429 5.22 -10.37 7.60
N LYS A 430 5.83 -10.20 6.42
CA LYS A 430 6.48 -11.29 5.69
C LYS A 430 7.68 -11.86 6.46
N GLN A 431 8.48 -11.01 7.09
CA GLN A 431 9.59 -11.47 7.92
C GLN A 431 9.09 -12.30 9.11
N ARG A 432 8.06 -11.83 9.82
CA ARG A 432 7.46 -12.56 10.95
C ARG A 432 6.89 -13.91 10.53
N LEU A 433 6.17 -13.97 9.40
CA LEU A 433 5.64 -15.22 8.85
C LEU A 433 6.74 -16.21 8.41
N ALA A 434 7.95 -15.72 8.13
CA ALA A 434 9.09 -16.59 7.80
C ALA A 434 9.81 -17.12 9.06
N GLU A 435 9.74 -16.40 10.18
CA GLU A 435 10.33 -16.77 11.47
C GLU A 435 9.43 -17.71 12.27
N ASP A 436 8.12 -17.64 12.07
CA ASP A 436 7.15 -18.51 12.72
C ASP A 436 7.05 -19.88 12.01
N ALA A 437 7.72 -20.89 12.59
CA ALA A 437 7.69 -22.27 12.10
C ALA A 437 6.30 -22.94 12.20
N ALA A 438 5.36 -22.38 12.96
CA ALA A 438 3.98 -22.87 13.08
C ALA A 438 3.03 -22.23 12.05
N SER A 439 3.48 -21.22 11.29
CA SER A 439 2.66 -20.56 10.28
C SER A 439 2.24 -21.53 9.17
N ALA A 440 0.93 -21.61 8.93
CA ALA A 440 0.37 -22.42 7.86
C ALA A 440 0.94 -22.00 6.49
N PRO A 441 1.16 -22.95 5.56
CA PRO A 441 1.69 -22.63 4.24
C PRO A 441 0.74 -21.69 3.49
N ILE A 442 1.26 -20.51 3.13
CA ILE A 442 0.52 -19.52 2.34
C ILE A 442 0.25 -20.08 0.94
N ARG A 443 -1.03 -20.27 0.64
CA ARG A 443 -1.52 -20.68 -0.69
C ARG A 443 -1.51 -19.48 -1.62
N THR A 444 -1.13 -19.68 -2.89
CA THR A 444 -1.09 -18.61 -3.92
C THR A 444 -2.33 -18.58 -4.82
N ASN A 445 -3.34 -19.38 -4.48
CA ASN A 445 -4.62 -19.45 -5.16
C ASN A 445 -5.70 -19.76 -4.12
N GLU A 446 -6.94 -19.53 -4.51
CA GLU A 446 -8.11 -19.79 -3.68
C GLU A 446 -8.91 -21.01 -4.16
N VAL A 447 -8.31 -21.92 -4.94
CA VAL A 447 -9.03 -23.07 -5.50
C VAL A 447 -9.45 -24.00 -4.36
N ASP A 448 -10.74 -24.17 -4.15
CA ASP A 448 -11.27 -25.05 -3.10
C ASP A 448 -11.16 -26.52 -3.50
N VAL A 449 -11.37 -26.82 -4.79
CA VAL A 449 -11.51 -28.20 -5.26
C VAL A 449 -10.81 -28.43 -6.61
N TYR A 450 -10.03 -29.50 -6.69
CA TYR A 450 -9.36 -29.91 -7.92
C TYR A 450 -10.08 -31.10 -8.54
N VAL A 451 -10.58 -30.95 -9.78
CA VAL A 451 -11.29 -32.00 -10.50
C VAL A 451 -10.26 -32.87 -11.23
N MET A 452 -10.23 -34.15 -10.86
CA MET A 452 -9.30 -35.15 -11.34
C MET A 452 -10.03 -36.28 -12.07
N ALA A 453 -9.30 -37.01 -12.90
CA ALA A 453 -9.81 -38.26 -13.45
C ALA A 453 -8.68 -39.29 -13.66
N PHE A 454 -9.04 -40.57 -13.66
CA PHE A 454 -8.17 -41.66 -14.11
C PHE A 454 -8.72 -42.31 -15.41
N GLY A 455 -8.02 -43.31 -15.95
CA GLY A 455 -8.44 -44.00 -17.18
C GLY A 455 -8.25 -43.16 -18.46
N SER A 456 -9.29 -43.05 -19.28
CA SER A 456 -9.27 -42.29 -20.55
C SER A 456 -9.02 -40.79 -20.37
N GLY A 457 -9.00 -40.30 -19.14
CA GLY A 457 -8.79 -38.91 -18.79
C GLY A 457 -10.08 -38.11 -18.72
N LEU A 458 -11.21 -38.57 -19.25
CA LEU A 458 -12.54 -37.98 -18.98
C LEU A 458 -12.59 -36.43 -19.09
N LEU A 459 -11.98 -35.87 -20.15
CA LEU A 459 -11.83 -34.41 -20.28
C LEU A 459 -13.19 -33.69 -20.32
N LYS A 460 -14.15 -34.21 -21.08
CA LYS A 460 -15.47 -33.58 -21.22
C LYS A 460 -16.24 -33.60 -19.91
N GLU A 461 -16.12 -34.69 -19.17
CA GLU A 461 -16.75 -34.91 -17.87
C GLU A 461 -16.12 -34.01 -16.81
N ARG A 462 -14.78 -33.90 -16.77
CA ARG A 462 -14.10 -32.93 -15.92
C ARG A 462 -14.54 -31.49 -16.20
N MET A 463 -14.64 -31.11 -17.48
CA MET A 463 -15.14 -29.79 -17.88
C MET A 463 -16.58 -29.55 -17.41
N ALA A 464 -17.46 -30.55 -17.56
CA ALA A 464 -18.84 -30.47 -17.11
C ALA A 464 -18.94 -30.32 -15.58
N VAL A 465 -18.14 -31.08 -14.84
CA VAL A 465 -18.06 -30.99 -13.37
C VAL A 465 -17.51 -29.64 -12.92
N ALA A 466 -16.41 -29.16 -13.51
CA ALA A 466 -15.86 -27.84 -13.19
C ALA A 466 -16.89 -26.72 -13.44
N LYS A 467 -17.61 -26.78 -14.58
CA LYS A 467 -18.71 -25.85 -14.89
C LYS A 467 -19.81 -25.86 -13.84
N ARG A 468 -20.22 -27.03 -13.35
CA ARG A 468 -21.22 -27.18 -12.28
C ARG A 468 -20.76 -26.52 -10.99
N LEU A 469 -19.53 -26.81 -10.58
CA LEU A 469 -18.93 -26.24 -9.38
C LEU A 469 -18.82 -24.71 -9.48
N TRP A 470 -18.35 -24.17 -10.62
CA TRP A 470 -18.32 -22.73 -10.85
C TRP A 470 -19.71 -22.09 -10.82
N LYS A 471 -20.73 -22.74 -11.41
CA LYS A 471 -22.13 -22.26 -11.35
C LYS A 471 -22.66 -22.20 -9.92
N ALA A 472 -22.13 -23.03 -9.03
CA ALA A 472 -22.44 -23.03 -7.60
C ALA A 472 -21.54 -22.10 -6.76
N SER A 473 -20.72 -21.26 -7.38
CA SER A 473 -19.74 -20.36 -6.74
C SER A 473 -18.65 -21.08 -5.95
N ILE A 474 -18.31 -22.31 -6.34
CA ILE A 474 -17.19 -23.06 -5.79
C ILE A 474 -15.96 -22.84 -6.67
N LYS A 475 -14.81 -22.52 -6.06
CA LYS A 475 -13.58 -22.24 -6.79
C LYS A 475 -12.94 -23.57 -7.20
N ALA A 476 -13.15 -23.98 -8.45
CA ALA A 476 -12.69 -25.27 -8.96
C ALA A 476 -11.62 -25.13 -10.05
N GLU A 477 -10.72 -26.10 -10.16
CA GLU A 477 -9.72 -26.17 -11.24
C GLU A 477 -9.54 -27.62 -11.74
N PHE A 478 -9.05 -27.79 -12.97
CA PHE A 478 -8.59 -29.06 -13.52
C PHE A 478 -7.44 -28.85 -14.50
N THR A 479 -6.65 -29.88 -14.77
CA THR A 479 -5.50 -29.77 -15.69
C THR A 479 -5.91 -29.72 -17.16
N TRP A 480 -5.24 -28.87 -17.94
CA TRP A 480 -5.48 -28.68 -19.37
C TRP A 480 -4.75 -29.72 -20.22
N LYS A 481 -4.89 -30.98 -19.84
CA LYS A 481 -4.41 -32.14 -20.60
C LYS A 481 -5.59 -33.04 -20.86
N ALA A 482 -5.68 -33.59 -22.08
CA ALA A 482 -6.74 -34.53 -22.41
C ALA A 482 -6.68 -35.79 -21.52
N LYS A 483 -5.47 -36.35 -21.33
CA LYS A 483 -5.23 -37.60 -20.57
C LYS A 483 -4.13 -37.43 -19.51
N PRO A 484 -4.39 -36.70 -18.41
CA PRO A 484 -3.42 -36.53 -17.35
C PRO A 484 -3.27 -37.79 -16.51
N LYS A 485 -2.06 -38.08 -16.03
CA LYS A 485 -1.84 -39.17 -15.07
C LYS A 485 -2.31 -38.74 -13.68
N LEU A 486 -2.94 -39.64 -12.92
CA LEU A 486 -3.46 -39.32 -11.59
C LEU A 486 -2.40 -38.79 -10.60
N PRO A 487 -1.18 -39.36 -10.50
CA PRO A 487 -0.14 -38.80 -9.63
C PRO A 487 0.28 -37.38 -10.00
N GLN A 488 0.24 -37.01 -11.29
CA GLN A 488 0.56 -35.65 -11.73
C GLN A 488 -0.53 -34.65 -11.33
N GLN A 489 -1.80 -35.10 -11.28
CA GLN A 489 -2.92 -34.28 -10.83
C GLN A 489 -2.85 -34.01 -9.33
N PHE A 490 -2.55 -35.05 -8.52
CA PHE A 490 -2.29 -34.87 -7.09
C PHE A 490 -1.11 -33.94 -6.85
N LYS A 491 0.01 -34.13 -7.56
CA LYS A 491 1.17 -33.23 -7.45
C LYS A 491 0.79 -31.77 -7.74
N LEU A 492 -0.02 -31.49 -8.76
CA LEU A 492 -0.48 -30.14 -9.06
C LEU A 492 -1.41 -29.58 -7.99
N ALA A 493 -2.36 -30.38 -7.49
CA ALA A 493 -3.23 -29.99 -6.40
C ALA A 493 -2.45 -29.69 -5.11
N ASP A 494 -1.48 -30.53 -4.76
CA ASP A 494 -0.62 -30.36 -3.58
C ASP A 494 0.28 -29.12 -3.71
N GLN A 495 0.91 -28.90 -4.87
CA GLN A 495 1.72 -27.70 -5.16
C GLN A 495 0.92 -26.41 -5.00
N ASN A 496 -0.38 -26.45 -5.33
CA ASN A 496 -1.31 -25.35 -5.21
C ASN A 496 -2.03 -25.30 -3.84
N GLY A 497 -1.77 -26.27 -2.95
CA GLY A 497 -2.41 -26.39 -1.64
C GLY A 497 -3.92 -26.58 -1.71
N VAL A 498 -4.45 -27.20 -2.77
CA VAL A 498 -5.91 -27.35 -2.97
C VAL A 498 -6.46 -28.38 -1.96
N PRO A 499 -7.43 -28.01 -1.11
CA PRO A 499 -7.84 -28.83 0.02
C PRO A 499 -8.74 -30.01 -0.37
N LEU A 500 -9.50 -29.90 -1.45
CA LEU A 500 -10.41 -30.95 -1.91
C LEU A 500 -10.04 -31.48 -3.30
N ALA A 501 -10.35 -32.74 -3.57
CA ALA A 501 -10.28 -33.33 -4.88
C ALA A 501 -11.59 -34.07 -5.22
N VAL A 502 -12.14 -33.80 -6.41
CA VAL A 502 -13.23 -34.59 -7.00
C VAL A 502 -12.62 -35.52 -8.04
N ILE A 503 -12.68 -36.82 -7.82
CA ILE A 503 -12.02 -37.83 -8.65
C ILE A 503 -13.08 -38.57 -9.46
N LEU A 504 -12.97 -38.48 -10.78
CA LEU A 504 -13.84 -39.14 -11.74
C LEU A 504 -13.21 -40.46 -12.23
N GLY A 505 -14.02 -41.51 -12.22
CA GLY A 505 -13.69 -42.82 -12.78
C GLY A 505 -14.79 -43.28 -13.73
N GLU A 506 -14.42 -44.11 -14.70
CA GLU A 506 -15.36 -44.58 -15.72
C GLU A 506 -16.49 -45.43 -15.12
N ASP A 507 -16.19 -46.25 -14.11
CA ASP A 507 -17.19 -47.11 -13.46
C ASP A 507 -18.05 -46.31 -12.48
N GLU A 508 -17.46 -45.44 -11.66
CA GLU A 508 -18.23 -44.57 -10.77
C GLU A 508 -19.17 -43.64 -11.55
N LEU A 509 -18.74 -43.12 -12.70
CA LEU A 509 -19.60 -42.26 -13.53
C LEU A 509 -20.77 -43.01 -14.17
N LYS A 510 -20.62 -44.30 -14.53
CA LYS A 510 -21.74 -45.12 -15.01
C LYS A 510 -22.84 -45.23 -13.95
N ASP A 511 -22.45 -45.24 -12.67
CA ASP A 511 -23.36 -45.27 -11.53
C ASP A 511 -23.81 -43.87 -11.08
N ASN A 512 -23.55 -42.81 -11.86
CA ASN A 512 -23.77 -41.40 -11.51
C ASN A 512 -23.11 -40.98 -10.19
N LYS A 513 -21.90 -41.47 -9.92
CA LYS A 513 -21.14 -41.18 -8.71
C LYS A 513 -19.76 -40.62 -9.01
N CYS A 514 -19.15 -40.00 -8.00
CA CYS A 514 -17.75 -39.59 -8.00
C CYS A 514 -17.15 -39.73 -6.61
N LYS A 515 -15.82 -39.67 -6.50
CA LYS A 515 -15.15 -39.66 -5.19
C LYS A 515 -14.80 -38.23 -4.79
N LEU A 516 -15.21 -37.81 -3.60
CA LEU A 516 -14.80 -36.56 -2.98
C LEU A 516 -13.76 -36.85 -1.89
N LYS A 517 -12.57 -36.27 -2.04
CA LYS A 517 -11.43 -36.49 -1.16
C LYS A 517 -10.97 -35.18 -0.52
N VAL A 518 -10.59 -35.27 0.77
CA VAL A 518 -9.83 -34.22 1.46
C VAL A 518 -8.33 -34.52 1.29
N ASN A 519 -7.58 -33.56 0.77
CA ASN A 519 -6.14 -33.66 0.60
C ASN A 519 -5.42 -33.34 1.92
N GLY A 520 -4.20 -33.86 2.10
CA GLY A 520 -3.39 -33.61 3.30
C GLY A 520 -3.72 -34.44 4.55
N LEU A 521 -4.74 -35.31 4.50
CA LEU A 521 -5.03 -36.24 5.61
C LEU A 521 -3.86 -37.19 5.90
N PRO A 522 -3.61 -37.59 7.16
CA PRO A 522 -2.64 -38.62 7.53
C PRO A 522 -2.86 -39.95 6.78
N ASP A 523 -1.81 -40.74 6.58
CA ASP A 523 -1.89 -41.97 5.79
C ASP A 523 -2.74 -43.07 6.44
N ASP A 524 -2.90 -43.03 7.76
CA ASP A 524 -3.76 -43.88 8.57
C ASP A 524 -5.22 -43.38 8.65
N HIS A 525 -5.54 -42.22 8.08
CA HIS A 525 -6.89 -41.67 8.16
C HIS A 525 -7.90 -42.50 7.34
N PRO A 526 -9.05 -42.93 7.93
CA PRO A 526 -10.02 -43.83 7.27
C PRO A 526 -10.54 -43.34 5.91
N GLN A 527 -10.59 -42.01 5.71
CA GLN A 527 -11.10 -41.37 4.49
C GLN A 527 -9.99 -40.88 3.53
N LYS A 528 -8.75 -41.32 3.69
CA LYS A 528 -7.61 -40.91 2.85
C LYS A 528 -7.85 -41.13 1.34
N GLY A 529 -8.61 -42.16 0.99
CA GLY A 529 -8.99 -42.50 -0.39
C GLY A 529 -10.12 -41.65 -0.98
N GLY A 530 -10.78 -40.83 -0.17
CA GLY A 530 -12.02 -40.13 -0.52
C GLY A 530 -13.28 -40.97 -0.29
N VAL A 531 -14.42 -40.29 -0.26
CA VAL A 531 -15.74 -40.88 -0.03
C VAL A 531 -16.52 -40.84 -1.34
N LEU A 532 -17.22 -41.94 -1.66
CA LEU A 532 -18.08 -42.00 -2.84
C LEU A 532 -19.37 -41.21 -2.59
N ILE A 533 -19.70 -40.28 -3.48
CA ILE A 533 -20.89 -39.44 -3.41
C ILE A 533 -21.68 -39.49 -4.72
N ASP A 534 -22.98 -39.23 -4.62
CA ASP A 534 -23.85 -39.09 -5.78
C ASP A 534 -23.53 -37.79 -6.54
N MET A 535 -23.42 -37.88 -7.86
CA MET A 535 -23.19 -36.72 -8.71
C MET A 535 -24.32 -35.69 -8.63
N ALA A 536 -25.53 -36.07 -8.23
CA ALA A 536 -26.64 -35.13 -8.00
C ALA A 536 -26.37 -34.18 -6.83
N ASN A 537 -25.61 -34.62 -5.82
CA ASN A 537 -25.36 -33.87 -4.57
C ASN A 537 -23.97 -33.22 -4.52
N LEU A 538 -23.23 -33.25 -5.64
CA LEU A 538 -21.83 -32.85 -5.70
C LEU A 538 -21.59 -31.45 -5.13
N GLU A 539 -22.37 -30.46 -5.54
CA GLU A 539 -22.16 -29.06 -5.16
C GLU A 539 -22.43 -28.82 -3.66
N GLU A 540 -23.45 -29.49 -3.12
CA GLU A 540 -23.83 -29.40 -1.70
C GLU A 540 -22.76 -30.06 -0.81
N GLU A 541 -22.31 -31.25 -1.18
CA GLU A 541 -21.28 -31.99 -0.47
C GLU A 541 -19.93 -31.28 -0.47
N VAL A 542 -19.54 -30.70 -1.61
CA VAL A 542 -18.32 -29.89 -1.69
C VAL A 542 -18.43 -28.63 -0.82
N LYS A 543 -19.58 -27.92 -0.85
CA LYS A 543 -19.81 -26.77 0.04
C LYS A 543 -19.75 -27.14 1.52
N ARG A 544 -20.40 -28.25 1.91
CA ARG A 544 -20.36 -28.74 3.30
C ARG A 544 -18.92 -28.99 3.74
N LYS A 545 -18.12 -29.67 2.91
CA LYS A 545 -16.71 -29.96 3.20
C LYS A 545 -15.85 -28.68 3.26
N ILE A 546 -16.08 -27.71 2.38
CA ILE A 546 -15.42 -26.39 2.46
C ILE A 546 -15.76 -25.71 3.79
N THR A 547 -17.04 -25.72 4.20
CA THR A 547 -17.46 -25.14 5.49
C THR A 547 -16.87 -25.90 6.67
N GLU A 548 -16.81 -27.24 6.65
CA GLU A 548 -16.18 -28.04 7.70
C GLU A 548 -14.70 -27.68 7.85
N LEU A 549 -13.98 -27.58 6.73
CA LEU A 549 -12.56 -27.21 6.70
C LEU A 549 -12.34 -25.76 7.14
N ASN A 550 -13.20 -24.83 6.71
CA ASN A 550 -13.11 -23.43 7.13
C ASN A 550 -13.56 -23.22 8.58
N GLY A 551 -14.47 -24.05 9.08
CA GLY A 551 -14.96 -24.03 10.47
C GLY A 551 -13.97 -24.65 11.45
N THR A 552 -13.23 -25.68 11.05
CA THR A 552 -12.05 -26.16 11.79
C THR A 552 -10.85 -25.23 11.63
N ALA A 553 -10.73 -24.54 10.49
CA ALA A 553 -9.79 -23.43 10.32
C ALA A 553 -10.22 -22.16 11.09
N ASN A 554 -11.48 -21.97 11.47
CA ASN A 554 -11.86 -20.90 12.40
C ASN A 554 -11.39 -21.18 13.84
N ILE A 555 -10.94 -22.41 14.13
CA ILE A 555 -10.22 -22.77 15.35
C ILE A 555 -8.69 -22.75 15.11
N THR A 556 -8.23 -22.68 13.85
CA THR A 556 -6.80 -22.70 13.46
C THR A 556 -6.47 -21.74 12.30
N ASN A 557 -7.01 -20.51 12.31
CA ASN A 557 -6.71 -19.51 11.30
C ASN A 557 -5.32 -18.96 11.64
N GLY A 558 -4.31 -19.39 10.88
CA GLY A 558 -2.92 -19.00 10.99
C GLY A 558 -2.60 -17.55 10.61
N VAL A 559 -3.41 -16.61 11.11
CA VAL A 559 -3.07 -15.20 11.41
C VAL A 559 -3.78 -14.76 12.72
N SER A 560 -4.84 -15.48 13.13
CA SER A 560 -5.27 -15.55 14.54
C SER A 560 -4.29 -16.38 15.39
N ALA A 561 -3.40 -17.19 14.80
CA ALA A 561 -2.34 -17.91 15.53
C ALA A 561 -1.16 -17.01 16.00
N VAL A 562 -1.44 -15.76 16.35
CA VAL A 562 -0.58 -14.90 17.20
C VAL A 562 -1.29 -14.60 18.54
N SER A 563 -2.32 -15.39 18.89
CA SER A 563 -3.01 -15.32 20.17
C SER A 563 -2.76 -16.56 21.01
N VAL A 564 -1.59 -16.62 21.65
CA VAL A 564 -1.41 -17.05 23.05
C VAL A 564 -0.39 -16.12 23.68
#